data_AF-K1T6H5-F1
#
_entry.id   AF-K1T6H5-F1
#
_cell.length_a   1.000
_cell.length_b   1.000
_cell.length_c   1.000
_cell.angle_alpha   90.00
_cell.angle_beta   90.00
_cell.angle_gamma   90.00
#
_symmetry.space_group_name_H-M   'P 1'
#
loop_
_entity.id
_entity.type
_entity.pdbx_description
1 polymer ?
#
loop_
_entity_poly.entity_id
_entity_poly.type
_entity_poly.pdbx_seq_one_letter_code
_entity_poly.pdbx_strand_id
1 'polypeptide(L)'
;MRRIFTFFLTFLLGVFVTALYAQTHTVSGTVIDKDANEPLIGANVLIKGTTIGTVTDLDGKYTLQAGDKDILVFSYLSMKTIEEPVNGRTVINVKMASDTETLG
;
A
#
# COMPACT_ATOMS: atom_id res chain seq x y z
N MET A 1 44.97 8.71 -12.42
CA MET A 1 44.29 7.42 -12.69
C MET A 1 43.89 6.66 -11.40
N ARG A 2 44.82 6.23 -10.53
CA ARG A 2 44.48 5.42 -9.33
C ARG A 2 43.51 6.10 -8.36
N ARG A 3 43.70 7.40 -8.07
CA ARG A 3 42.81 8.18 -7.18
C ARG A 3 41.41 8.39 -7.75
N ILE A 4 41.31 8.64 -9.07
CA ILE A 4 40.03 8.79 -9.77
C ILE A 4 39.21 7.48 -9.69
N PHE A 5 39.90 6.34 -9.82
CA PHE A 5 39.27 5.02 -9.75
C PHE A 5 38.77 4.71 -8.34
N THR A 6 39.53 5.09 -7.30
CA THR A 6 39.09 4.94 -5.91
C THR A 6 37.85 5.77 -5.60
N PHE A 7 37.77 7.03 -6.07
CA PHE A 7 36.58 7.87 -5.91
C PHE A 7 35.36 7.34 -6.67
N PHE A 8 35.57 6.81 -7.88
CA PHE A 8 34.51 6.18 -8.66
C PHE A 8 33.98 4.91 -7.96
N LEU A 9 34.86 4.12 -7.35
CA LEU A 9 34.49 2.90 -6.64
C LEU A 9 33.70 3.18 -5.35
N THR A 10 34.07 4.22 -4.58
CA THR A 10 33.29 4.64 -3.40
C THR A 10 31.95 5.25 -3.77
N PHE A 11 31.88 6.00 -4.88
CA PHE A 11 30.61 6.52 -5.40
C PHE A 11 29.67 5.39 -5.86
N LEU A 12 30.21 4.41 -6.59
CA LEU A 12 29.45 3.24 -7.05
C LEU A 12 28.91 2.40 -5.88
N LEU A 13 29.69 2.25 -4.80
CA LEU A 13 29.27 1.52 -3.60
C LEU A 13 28.17 2.27 -2.82
N GLY A 14 28.19 3.60 -2.80
CA GLY A 14 27.17 4.42 -2.15
C GLY A 14 25.79 4.36 -2.82
N VAL A 15 25.75 4.25 -4.16
CA VAL A 15 24.50 4.11 -4.93
C VAL A 15 23.87 2.72 -4.75
N PHE A 16 24.66 1.68 -4.45
CA PHE A 16 24.12 0.32 -4.27
C PHE A 16 23.35 0.14 -2.96
N VAL A 17 23.66 0.94 -1.92
CA VAL A 17 23.01 0.85 -0.59
C VAL A 17 21.57 1.36 -0.62
N THR A 18 21.24 2.32 -1.48
CA THR A 18 19.87 2.86 -1.57
C THR A 18 18.89 1.91 -2.25
N ALA A 19 19.37 1.04 -3.14
CA ALA A 19 18.54 0.04 -3.82
C ALA A 19 17.99 -1.04 -2.86
N LEU A 20 18.65 -1.29 -1.73
CA LEU A 20 18.22 -2.28 -0.73
C LEU A 20 17.00 -1.84 0.09
N TYR A 21 16.70 -0.53 0.15
CA TYR A 21 15.58 -0.01 0.93
C TYR A 21 14.24 -0.04 0.20
N ALA A 22 14.21 -0.46 -1.07
CA ALA A 22 13.00 -0.51 -1.91
C ALA A 22 12.46 -1.95 -2.09
N GLN A 23 12.69 -2.84 -1.12
CA GLN A 23 12.14 -4.18 -1.18
C GLN A 23 10.61 -4.12 -1.01
N THR A 24 9.89 -4.42 -2.09
CA THR A 24 8.45 -4.57 -2.08
C THR A 24 8.07 -6.05 -2.04
N HIS A 25 6.91 -6.34 -1.47
CA HIS A 25 6.30 -7.65 -1.47
C HIS A 25 4.81 -7.57 -1.76
N THR A 26 4.25 -8.70 -2.15
CA THR A 26 2.84 -8.80 -2.48
C THR A 26 2.02 -8.72 -1.20
N VAL A 27 1.18 -7.69 -1.11
CA VAL A 27 0.13 -7.55 -0.09
C VAL A 27 -1.21 -7.84 -0.74
N SER A 28 -1.99 -8.70 -0.12
CA SER A 28 -3.36 -9.02 -0.55
C SER A 28 -4.34 -8.84 0.59
N GLY A 29 -5.62 -8.93 0.28
CA GLY A 29 -6.66 -8.88 1.30
C GLY A 29 -8.04 -8.71 0.69
N THR A 30 -9.02 -8.52 1.57
CA THR A 30 -10.41 -8.29 1.22
C THR A 30 -10.92 -7.03 1.89
N VAL A 31 -11.64 -6.22 1.14
CA VAL A 31 -12.32 -5.01 1.61
C VAL A 31 -13.82 -5.27 1.61
N ILE A 32 -14.45 -5.09 2.76
CA ILE A 32 -15.90 -5.28 2.92
C ILE A 32 -16.56 -4.06 3.56
N ASP A 33 -17.86 -3.92 3.34
CA ASP A 33 -18.73 -3.02 4.07
C ASP A 33 -18.90 -3.56 5.50
N LYS A 34 -18.68 -2.70 6.50
CA LYS A 34 -18.80 -3.06 7.92
C LYS A 34 -20.25 -3.38 8.31
N ASP A 35 -21.21 -2.68 7.71
CA ASP A 35 -22.62 -2.65 8.10
C ASP A 35 -23.38 -3.75 7.36
N ALA A 36 -23.18 -3.85 6.04
CA ALA A 36 -23.79 -4.88 5.20
C ALA A 36 -23.06 -6.24 5.31
N ASN A 37 -21.79 -6.26 5.73
CA ASN A 37 -20.89 -7.42 5.60
C ASN A 37 -20.79 -7.96 4.16
N GLU A 38 -20.88 -7.05 3.18
CA GLU A 38 -20.79 -7.36 1.75
C GLU A 38 -19.43 -6.93 1.18
N PRO A 39 -18.92 -7.61 0.14
CA PRO A 39 -17.68 -7.23 -0.52
C PRO A 39 -17.81 -5.87 -1.21
N LEU A 40 -16.81 -5.02 -1.06
CA LEU A 40 -16.76 -3.75 -1.76
C LEU A 40 -16.08 -3.93 -3.10
N ILE A 41 -16.88 -3.91 -4.17
CA ILE A 41 -16.41 -4.05 -5.55
C ILE A 41 -16.00 -2.66 -6.06
N GLY A 42 -14.77 -2.55 -6.57
CA GLY A 42 -14.23 -1.29 -7.10
C GLY A 42 -13.75 -0.29 -6.04
N ALA A 43 -13.47 -0.75 -4.81
CA ALA A 43 -12.78 0.03 -3.79
C ALA A 43 -11.33 0.30 -4.22
N ASN A 44 -10.88 1.53 -4.02
CA ASN A 44 -9.52 1.94 -4.34
C ASN A 44 -8.59 1.57 -3.19
N VAL A 45 -7.44 0.98 -3.51
CA VAL A 45 -6.36 0.67 -2.57
C VAL A 45 -5.07 1.28 -3.09
N LEU A 46 -4.60 2.38 -2.48
CA LEU A 46 -3.43 3.14 -2.94
C LEU A 46 -2.32 3.16 -1.88
N ILE A 47 -1.06 3.21 -2.30
CA ILE A 47 0.04 3.55 -1.40
C ILE A 47 0.04 5.06 -1.18
N LYS A 48 -0.04 5.49 0.07
CA LYS A 48 -0.13 6.90 0.49
C LYS A 48 0.97 7.74 -0.15
N GLY A 49 0.58 8.85 -0.77
CA GLY A 49 1.51 9.79 -1.42
C GLY A 49 2.04 9.33 -2.78
N THR A 50 1.52 8.24 -3.33
CA THR A 50 1.90 7.72 -4.65
C THR A 50 0.68 7.55 -5.55
N THR A 51 0.92 7.24 -6.83
CA THR A 51 -0.11 6.79 -7.78
C THR A 51 -0.15 5.26 -7.91
N ILE A 52 0.63 4.53 -7.11
CA ILE A 52 0.67 3.08 -7.11
C ILE A 52 -0.53 2.58 -6.31
N GLY A 53 -1.38 1.80 -6.95
CA GLY A 53 -2.57 1.28 -6.33
C GLY A 53 -3.24 0.22 -7.19
N THR A 54 -4.34 -0.29 -6.67
CA THR A 54 -5.19 -1.28 -7.32
C THR A 54 -6.64 -1.02 -6.95
N VAL A 55 -7.55 -1.74 -7.60
CA VAL A 55 -8.98 -1.73 -7.28
C VAL A 55 -9.41 -3.14 -6.87
N THR A 56 -10.38 -3.24 -5.98
CA THR A 56 -10.94 -4.53 -5.59
C THR A 56 -11.77 -5.17 -6.69
N ASP A 57 -11.74 -6.50 -6.74
CA ASP A 57 -12.53 -7.31 -7.68
C ASP A 57 -13.97 -7.56 -7.21
N LEU A 58 -14.69 -8.48 -7.88
CA LEU A 58 -16.08 -8.85 -7.56
C LEU A 58 -16.26 -9.50 -6.18
N ASP A 59 -15.20 -10.07 -5.61
CA ASP A 59 -15.21 -10.65 -4.27
C ASP A 59 -14.68 -9.65 -3.22
N GLY A 60 -14.43 -8.39 -3.61
CA GLY A 60 -13.81 -7.38 -2.75
C GLY A 60 -12.33 -7.64 -2.49
N LYS A 61 -11.68 -8.55 -3.23
CA LYS A 61 -10.27 -8.89 -3.04
C LYS A 61 -9.38 -7.93 -3.79
N TYR A 62 -8.18 -7.71 -3.27
CA TYR A 62 -7.16 -6.92 -3.93
C TYR A 62 -5.78 -7.59 -3.80
N THR A 63 -4.86 -7.17 -4.66
CA THR A 63 -3.44 -7.51 -4.58
C THR A 63 -2.61 -6.34 -5.07
N LEU A 64 -1.59 -5.96 -4.31
CA LEU A 64 -0.74 -4.79 -4.55
C LEU A 64 0.69 -5.07 -4.11
N GLN A 65 1.68 -4.59 -4.88
CA GLN A 65 3.07 -4.59 -4.43
C GLN A 65 3.31 -3.39 -3.52
N ALA A 66 3.69 -3.62 -2.27
CA ALA A 66 3.97 -2.57 -1.29
C ALA A 66 5.19 -2.93 -0.44
N GLY A 67 5.90 -1.94 0.07
CA GLY A 67 6.99 -2.12 1.02
C GLY A 67 6.49 -2.18 2.47
N ASP A 68 7.33 -2.67 3.38
CA ASP A 68 7.00 -2.84 4.80
C ASP A 68 6.57 -1.54 5.51
N LYS A 69 7.08 -0.40 5.03
CA LYS A 69 6.87 0.93 5.63
C LYS A 69 5.78 1.73 4.92
N ASP A 70 5.18 1.17 3.87
CA ASP A 70 4.12 1.84 3.15
C ASP A 70 2.83 1.89 3.98
N ILE A 71 1.98 2.85 3.66
CA ILE A 71 0.63 2.97 4.23
C ILE A 71 -0.36 2.79 3.08
N LEU A 72 -1.25 1.81 3.22
CA LEU A 72 -2.33 1.58 2.27
C LEU A 72 -3.51 2.48 2.63
N VAL A 73 -4.04 3.18 1.64
CA VAL A 73 -5.20 4.05 1.74
C VAL A 73 -6.35 3.38 1.00
N PHE A 74 -7.39 3.05 1.74
CA PHE A 74 -8.62 2.45 1.24
C PHE A 74 -9.68 3.52 1.11
N SER A 75 -10.24 3.69 -0.09
CA SER A 75 -11.31 4.66 -0.35
C SER A 75 -12.40 4.09 -1.25
N TYR A 76 -13.63 4.46 -0.94
CA TYR A 76 -14.82 4.07 -1.69
C TYR A 76 -15.88 5.16 -1.58
N LEU A 77 -16.82 5.18 -2.52
CA LEU A 77 -17.85 6.22 -2.58
C LEU A 77 -18.69 6.21 -1.30
N SER A 78 -18.86 7.38 -0.68
CA SER A 78 -19.66 7.58 0.54
C SER A 78 -19.20 6.75 1.75
N MET A 79 -17.92 6.36 1.77
CA MET A 79 -17.30 5.61 2.87
C MET A 79 -16.07 6.30 3.43
N LYS A 80 -15.85 6.05 4.71
CA LYS A 80 -14.71 6.61 5.44
C LYS A 80 -13.41 6.05 4.90
N THR A 81 -12.51 6.95 4.52
CA THR A 81 -11.15 6.58 4.12
C THR A 81 -10.43 5.94 5.31
N ILE A 82 -9.78 4.81 5.07
CA ILE A 82 -8.97 4.10 6.06
C ILE A 82 -7.51 4.13 5.61
N GLU A 83 -6.62 4.46 6.54
CA GLU A 83 -5.18 4.36 6.34
C GLU A 83 -4.64 3.22 7.20
N GLU A 84 -4.00 2.24 6.57
CA GLU A 84 -3.52 1.02 7.24
C GLU A 84 -2.04 0.79 6.90
N PRO A 85 -1.11 0.86 7.88
CA PRO A 85 0.32 0.67 7.64
C PRO A 85 0.63 -0.79 7.30
N VAL A 86 1.46 -1.08 6.30
CA VAL A 86 1.76 -2.46 5.89
C VAL A 86 2.41 -3.25 7.03
N ASN A 87 3.43 -2.68 7.68
CA ASN A 87 4.15 -3.26 8.83
C ASN A 87 4.64 -4.69 8.57
N GLY A 88 5.10 -4.98 7.35
CA GLY A 88 5.55 -6.31 6.93
C GLY A 88 4.46 -7.37 6.80
N ARG A 89 3.17 -6.99 6.91
CA ARG A 89 2.05 -7.90 6.67
C ARG A 89 1.91 -8.17 5.18
N THR A 90 1.59 -9.42 4.85
CA THR A 90 1.26 -9.87 3.49
C THR A 90 -0.24 -9.95 3.26
N VAL A 91 -1.04 -9.98 4.33
CA VAL A 91 -2.51 -10.01 4.26
C VAL A 91 -3.09 -8.90 5.14
N ILE A 92 -3.90 -8.03 4.55
CA ILE A 92 -4.55 -6.90 5.23
C ILE A 92 -6.02 -6.85 4.80
N ASN A 93 -6.91 -7.25 5.70
CA ASN A 93 -8.35 -7.18 5.47
C ASN A 93 -8.92 -5.93 6.13
N VAL A 94 -9.85 -5.27 5.45
CA VAL A 94 -10.41 -3.98 5.89
C VAL A 94 -11.93 -4.05 5.89
N LYS A 95 -12.54 -3.53 6.96
CA LYS A 95 -13.98 -3.26 7.01
C LYS A 95 -14.17 -1.75 6.96
N MET A 96 -14.76 -1.24 5.89
CA MET A 96 -15.04 0.18 5.72
C MET A 96 -16.42 0.52 6.28
N ALA A 97 -16.50 1.62 7.03
CA ALA A 97 -17.76 2.15 7.54
C ALA A 97 -18.28 3.26 6.61
N SER A 98 -19.60 3.42 6.55
CA SER A 98 -20.21 4.55 5.83
C SER A 98 -19.79 5.89 6.45
N ASP A 99 -19.56 6.91 5.60
CA ASP A 99 -19.27 8.28 6.09
C ASP A 99 -20.44 8.86 6.90
N THR A 100 -21.66 8.38 6.65
CA THR A 100 -22.89 8.82 7.32
C THR A 100 -22.94 8.45 8.81
N GLU A 101 -22.08 7.56 9.31
CA GLU A 101 -21.96 7.24 10.74
C GLU A 101 -21.29 8.35 11.58
N THR A 102 -20.86 9.46 10.97
CA THR A 102 -20.18 10.57 11.66
C THR A 102 -21.10 11.60 12.34
N LEU A 103 -22.43 11.38 12.38
CA LEU A 103 -23.41 12.33 12.95
C LEU A 103 -24.19 11.80 14.17
N GLY A 104 -23.64 10.84 14.92
CA GLY A 104 -24.18 10.37 16.21
C GLY A 104 -23.62 11.11 17.41
#